data_AF-A0A532UWZ0-F1
#
_entry.id   AF-A0A532UWZ0-F1
#
_cell.length_a   1.000
_cell.length_b   1.000
_cell.length_c   1.000
_cell.angle_alpha   90.00
_cell.angle_beta   90.00
_cell.angle_gamma   90.00
#
_symmetry.space_group_name_H-M   'P 1'
#
loop_
_entity.id
_entity.type
_entity.pdbx_description
1 polymer ?
#
loop_
_entity_poly.entity_id
_entity_poly.type
_entity_poly.pdbx_seq_one_letter_code
_entity_poly.pdbx_strand_id
1 'polypeptide(L)'
;MKYARFAAAALIYCAFAVYLYQPYFKNFDRWQHLLTLNACLGSLGCYVLSRRWVAGFAESFFAGALYGFGPFALGLGKFHPTAGFLVAAIPWMFCPAVFGPEGRWRWLRVPLAALPFLAILLFFQVSASFALYPVPIRLKLHFADLTGMLTPLAAARRQKTLIGFYHVPIAPLIMGIAMFLAPLRLLITGGIAQRVRSTASLATRRFGIIAIFAGAAALAFCDSYLDISPIIFFAISTLCCSILVGAGMQGLVSAGPADRKWILLTAIVMGILAIVTLLLATKYFQSFMGMGDAYAMLFIQTANMYILGAIAGGILFFVARAKLRINPLRLALLCAPMALDIFLGATFVVDKSL
;
A
#
# COMPACT_ATOMS: atom_id res chain seq x y z
N MET A 1 -6.02 13.13 -23.71
CA MET A 1 -5.08 12.15 -23.09
C MET A 1 -5.43 11.71 -21.65
N LYS A 2 -6.05 12.55 -20.78
CA LYS A 2 -6.35 12.15 -19.39
C LYS A 2 -7.28 10.93 -19.28
N TYR A 3 -8.37 10.91 -20.08
CA TYR A 3 -9.32 9.79 -20.11
C TYR A 3 -8.73 8.49 -20.64
N ALA A 4 -7.85 8.55 -21.64
CA ALA A 4 -7.18 7.36 -22.18
C ALA A 4 -6.33 6.64 -21.12
N ARG A 5 -5.58 7.38 -20.29
CA ARG A 5 -4.80 6.79 -19.19
C ARG A 5 -5.68 6.17 -18.13
N PHE A 6 -6.78 6.83 -17.77
CA PHE A 6 -7.76 6.28 -16.84
C PHE A 6 -8.40 4.98 -17.37
N ALA A 7 -8.84 4.99 -18.63
CA ALA A 7 -9.40 3.81 -19.29
C ALA A 7 -8.38 2.67 -19.35
N ALA A 8 -7.12 2.95 -19.68
CA ALA A 8 -6.06 1.95 -19.68
C ALA A 8 -5.84 1.33 -18.29
N ALA A 9 -5.76 2.14 -17.23
CA ALA A 9 -5.65 1.63 -15.87
C ALA A 9 -6.86 0.75 -15.49
N ALA A 10 -8.09 1.20 -15.81
CA ALA A 10 -9.30 0.43 -15.57
C ALA A 10 -9.31 -0.91 -16.29
N LEU A 11 -8.97 -0.93 -17.58
CA LEU A 11 -8.90 -2.17 -18.36
C LEU A 11 -7.87 -3.14 -17.79
N ILE A 12 -6.68 -2.65 -17.41
CA ILE A 12 -5.63 -3.50 -16.84
C ILE A 12 -6.05 -4.04 -15.47
N TYR A 13 -6.63 -3.21 -14.58
CA TYR A 13 -7.12 -3.69 -13.28
C TYR A 13 -8.24 -4.70 -13.44
N CYS A 14 -9.22 -4.47 -14.33
CA CYS A 14 -10.29 -5.41 -14.61
C CYS A 14 -9.74 -6.74 -15.16
N ALA A 15 -8.83 -6.68 -16.15
CA ALA A 15 -8.22 -7.87 -16.72
C ALA A 15 -7.44 -8.66 -15.66
N PHE A 16 -6.69 -7.97 -14.80
CA PHE A 16 -5.93 -8.62 -13.73
C PHE A 16 -6.85 -9.21 -12.65
N ALA A 17 -7.93 -8.52 -12.27
CA ALA A 17 -8.92 -9.05 -11.34
C ALA A 17 -9.63 -10.28 -11.91
N VAL A 18 -10.04 -10.24 -13.18
CA VAL A 18 -10.63 -11.40 -13.86
C VAL A 18 -9.63 -12.56 -13.88
N TYR A 19 -8.38 -12.32 -14.26
CA TYR A 19 -7.33 -13.34 -14.22
C TYR A 19 -7.19 -13.99 -12.83
N LEU A 20 -7.13 -13.18 -11.76
CA LEU A 20 -6.97 -13.67 -10.39
C LEU A 20 -8.16 -14.51 -9.91
N TYR A 21 -9.39 -14.10 -10.22
CA TYR A 21 -10.60 -14.74 -9.67
C TYR A 21 -11.28 -15.74 -10.61
N GLN A 22 -10.93 -15.76 -11.90
CA GLN A 22 -11.51 -16.66 -12.90
C GLN A 22 -11.50 -18.14 -12.47
N PRO A 23 -10.44 -18.69 -11.87
CA PRO A 23 -10.44 -20.09 -11.42
C PRO A 23 -11.55 -20.41 -10.41
N TYR A 24 -12.03 -19.41 -9.67
CA TYR A 24 -12.96 -19.56 -8.55
C TYR A 24 -14.41 -19.21 -8.92
N PHE A 25 -14.67 -18.57 -10.07
CA PHE A 25 -16.01 -18.11 -10.45
C PHE A 25 -17.10 -19.19 -10.45
N LYS A 26 -16.75 -20.45 -10.72
CA LYS A 26 -17.73 -21.55 -10.68
C LYS A 26 -18.29 -21.82 -9.29
N ASN A 27 -17.51 -21.49 -8.25
CA ASN A 27 -17.87 -21.70 -6.86
C ASN A 27 -18.36 -20.42 -6.19
N PHE A 28 -18.45 -19.31 -6.94
CA PHE A 28 -18.84 -18.03 -6.38
C PHE A 28 -20.34 -17.97 -6.11
N ASP A 29 -20.68 -17.54 -4.89
CA ASP A 29 -22.01 -17.05 -4.60
C ASP A 29 -22.23 -15.65 -5.21
N ARG A 30 -23.46 -15.14 -5.08
CA ARG A 30 -23.84 -13.82 -5.59
C ARG A 30 -22.99 -12.68 -5.01
N TRP A 31 -22.51 -12.82 -3.77
CA TRP A 31 -21.78 -11.78 -3.04
C TRP A 31 -20.27 -11.84 -3.30
N GLN A 32 -19.71 -13.02 -3.58
CA GLN A 32 -18.28 -13.23 -3.84
C GLN A 32 -17.82 -12.56 -5.13
N HIS A 33 -18.71 -12.33 -6.10
CA HIS A 33 -18.41 -11.46 -7.25
C HIS A 33 -18.07 -10.02 -6.85
N LEU A 34 -18.50 -9.55 -5.67
CA LEU A 34 -18.06 -8.25 -5.15
C LEU A 34 -16.56 -8.22 -4.88
N LEU A 35 -15.88 -9.35 -4.61
CA LEU A 35 -14.44 -9.36 -4.38
C LEU A 35 -13.67 -8.83 -5.60
N THR A 36 -14.03 -9.28 -6.81
CA THR A 36 -13.45 -8.82 -8.07
C THR A 36 -13.75 -7.33 -8.30
N LEU A 37 -14.98 -6.90 -8.04
CA LEU A 37 -15.39 -5.50 -8.19
C LEU A 37 -14.67 -4.59 -7.18
N ASN A 38 -14.56 -5.00 -5.92
CA ASN A 38 -13.92 -4.26 -4.84
C ASN A 38 -12.44 -4.01 -5.13
N ALA A 39 -11.72 -5.03 -5.61
CA ALA A 39 -10.32 -4.88 -6.01
C ALA A 39 -10.16 -3.83 -7.12
N CYS A 40 -11.00 -3.89 -8.16
CA CYS A 40 -11.00 -2.91 -9.25
C CYS A 40 -11.35 -1.50 -8.77
N LEU A 41 -12.42 -1.35 -7.98
CA LEU A 41 -12.89 -0.06 -7.47
C LEU A 41 -11.87 0.58 -6.52
N GLY A 42 -11.28 -0.21 -5.62
CA GLY A 42 -10.24 0.24 -4.71
C GLY A 42 -9.00 0.70 -5.49
N SER A 43 -8.54 -0.09 -6.46
CA SER A 43 -7.39 0.27 -7.30
C SER A 43 -7.65 1.52 -8.13
N LEU A 44 -8.83 1.64 -8.74
CA LEU A 44 -9.19 2.84 -9.51
C LEU A 44 -9.31 4.09 -8.65
N GLY A 45 -9.95 3.98 -7.49
CA GLY A 45 -10.08 5.10 -6.56
C GLY A 45 -8.72 5.58 -6.08
N CYS A 46 -7.83 4.65 -5.71
CA CYS A 46 -6.47 4.98 -5.30
C CYS A 46 -5.64 5.58 -6.45
N TYR A 47 -5.74 5.04 -7.66
CA TYR A 47 -5.12 5.61 -8.87
C TYR A 47 -5.56 7.06 -9.10
N VAL A 48 -6.87 7.34 -9.05
CA VAL A 48 -7.42 8.69 -9.25
C VAL A 48 -6.94 9.63 -8.15
N LEU A 49 -7.02 9.19 -6.90
CA LEU A 49 -6.61 9.97 -5.74
C LEU A 49 -5.10 10.30 -5.79
N SER A 50 -4.26 9.32 -6.15
CA SER A 50 -2.81 9.50 -6.22
C SER A 50 -2.38 10.52 -7.27
N ARG A 51 -3.18 10.74 -8.33
CA ARG A 51 -2.90 11.76 -9.38
C ARG A 51 -2.69 13.16 -8.83
N ARG A 52 -3.17 13.46 -7.63
CA ARG A 52 -2.95 14.75 -6.97
C ARG A 52 -1.47 15.00 -6.64
N TRP A 53 -0.73 13.94 -6.31
CA TRP A 53 0.67 14.00 -5.84
C TRP A 53 1.65 13.30 -6.78
N VAL A 54 1.16 12.35 -7.59
CA VAL A 54 1.95 11.53 -8.49
C VAL A 54 1.61 11.89 -9.94
N ALA A 55 2.60 12.42 -10.66
CA ALA A 55 2.46 12.88 -12.04
C ALA A 55 2.56 11.74 -13.05
N GLY A 56 3.42 10.75 -12.78
CA GLY A 56 3.68 9.62 -13.68
C GLY A 56 2.54 8.60 -13.69
N PHE A 57 2.27 8.01 -14.87
CA PHE A 57 1.18 7.06 -15.06
C PHE A 57 1.44 5.74 -14.33
N ALA A 58 2.61 5.14 -14.56
CA ALA A 58 2.99 3.86 -13.98
C ALA A 58 3.01 3.93 -12.44
N GLU A 59 3.51 5.03 -11.90
CA GLU A 59 3.62 5.27 -10.47
C GLU A 59 2.25 5.40 -9.80
N SER A 60 1.30 6.08 -10.45
CA SER A 60 -0.09 6.11 -9.98
C SER A 60 -0.77 4.76 -10.16
N PHE A 61 -0.46 4.06 -11.26
CA PHE A 61 -0.99 2.73 -11.56
C PHE A 61 -0.57 1.71 -10.49
N PHE A 62 0.70 1.72 -10.07
CA PHE A 62 1.17 0.85 -9.01
C PHE A 62 0.66 1.25 -7.63
N ALA A 63 0.48 2.54 -7.34
CA ALA A 63 -0.21 2.98 -6.12
C ALA A 63 -1.62 2.38 -6.05
N GLY A 64 -2.39 2.45 -7.15
CA GLY A 64 -3.69 1.82 -7.25
C GLY A 64 -3.64 0.30 -7.12
N ALA A 65 -2.70 -0.36 -7.82
CA ALA A 65 -2.55 -1.80 -7.76
C ALA A 65 -2.25 -2.31 -6.34
N LEU A 66 -1.36 -1.62 -5.62
CA LEU A 66 -0.99 -1.98 -4.24
C LEU A 66 -2.12 -1.77 -3.25
N TYR A 67 -3.02 -0.83 -3.49
CA TYR A 67 -4.18 -0.64 -2.63
C TYR A 67 -5.25 -1.71 -2.83
N GLY A 68 -5.71 -1.90 -4.07
CA GLY A 68 -6.83 -2.80 -4.37
C GLY A 68 -6.45 -4.28 -4.47
N PHE A 69 -5.24 -4.58 -4.95
CA PHE A 69 -4.69 -5.94 -5.01
C PHE A 69 -3.63 -6.18 -3.94
N GLY A 70 -3.49 -5.32 -2.93
CA GLY A 70 -2.53 -5.53 -1.85
C GLY A 70 -2.96 -6.67 -0.91
N PRO A 71 -2.02 -7.22 -0.11
CA PRO A 71 -2.31 -8.28 0.86
C PRO A 71 -3.47 -7.93 1.82
N PHE A 72 -3.56 -6.66 2.23
CA PHE A 72 -4.65 -6.20 3.10
C PHE A 72 -6.02 -6.26 2.44
N ALA A 73 -6.19 -5.68 1.26
CA ALA A 73 -7.47 -5.67 0.56
C ALA A 73 -7.91 -7.08 0.15
N LEU A 74 -6.99 -7.89 -0.40
CA LEU A 74 -7.27 -9.27 -0.78
C LEU A 74 -7.53 -10.16 0.44
N GLY A 75 -6.83 -9.93 1.56
CA GLY A 75 -7.01 -10.66 2.80
C GLY A 75 -8.39 -10.46 3.44
N LEU A 76 -9.10 -9.38 3.12
CA LEU A 76 -10.49 -9.19 3.52
C LEU A 76 -11.46 -10.15 2.82
N GLY A 77 -11.03 -10.84 1.76
CA GLY A 77 -11.81 -11.89 1.11
C GLY A 77 -12.13 -13.08 2.02
N LYS A 78 -11.42 -13.22 3.15
CA LYS A 78 -11.72 -14.21 4.20
C LYS A 78 -12.93 -13.84 5.05
N PHE A 79 -13.40 -12.59 4.95
CA PHE A 79 -14.57 -12.09 5.66
C PHE A 79 -15.72 -11.83 4.69
N HIS A 80 -16.77 -11.17 5.16
CA HIS A 80 -17.91 -10.87 4.31
C HIS A 80 -17.51 -9.92 3.17
N PRO A 81 -17.91 -10.14 1.90
CA PRO A 81 -17.48 -9.32 0.76
C PRO A 81 -17.78 -7.81 0.88
N THR A 82 -18.76 -7.43 1.71
CA THR A 82 -19.08 -6.03 1.98
C THR A 82 -17.98 -5.30 2.78
N ALA A 83 -17.13 -6.02 3.51
CA ALA A 83 -15.93 -5.44 4.13
C ALA A 83 -14.96 -4.89 3.08
N GLY A 84 -14.74 -5.68 2.01
CA GLY A 84 -13.95 -5.25 0.86
C GLY A 84 -14.57 -4.05 0.15
N PHE A 85 -15.90 -3.96 0.09
CA PHE A 85 -16.61 -2.83 -0.53
C PHE A 85 -16.38 -1.53 0.24
N LEU A 86 -16.48 -1.57 1.57
CA LEU A 86 -16.16 -0.43 2.41
C LEU A 86 -14.72 0.05 2.19
N VAL A 87 -13.75 -0.86 2.13
CA VAL A 87 -12.35 -0.52 1.85
C VAL A 87 -12.19 0.06 0.44
N ALA A 88 -12.82 -0.53 -0.57
CA ALA A 88 -12.79 -0.03 -1.94
C ALA A 88 -13.36 1.39 -2.09
N ALA A 89 -14.31 1.78 -1.23
CA ALA A 89 -14.92 3.11 -1.22
C ALA A 89 -14.02 4.20 -0.61
N ILE A 90 -13.06 3.85 0.26
CA ILE A 90 -12.26 4.84 1.01
C ILE A 90 -11.52 5.84 0.11
N PRO A 91 -10.81 5.44 -0.96
CA PRO A 91 -10.14 6.39 -1.83
C PRO A 91 -11.10 7.38 -2.50
N TRP A 92 -12.29 6.91 -2.88
CA TRP A 92 -13.33 7.74 -3.48
C TRP A 92 -13.88 8.79 -2.50
N MET A 93 -14.01 8.42 -1.23
CA MET A 93 -14.47 9.35 -0.18
C MET A 93 -13.44 10.44 0.14
N PHE A 94 -12.16 10.23 -0.14
CA PHE A 94 -11.14 11.29 -0.06
C PHE A 94 -11.12 12.22 -1.28
N CYS A 95 -11.66 11.80 -2.44
CA CYS A 95 -11.63 12.61 -3.67
C CYS A 95 -12.27 14.00 -3.50
N PRO A 96 -13.45 14.17 -2.86
CA PRO A 96 -14.02 15.49 -2.60
C PRO A 96 -13.11 16.40 -1.76
N ALA A 97 -12.41 15.86 -0.75
CA ALA A 97 -11.49 16.66 0.05
C ALA A 97 -10.26 17.12 -0.75
N VAL A 98 -9.80 16.27 -1.67
CA VAL A 98 -8.56 16.47 -2.42
C VAL A 98 -8.77 17.33 -3.67
N PHE A 99 -9.85 17.09 -4.41
CA PHE A 99 -10.19 17.74 -5.68
C PHE A 99 -11.35 18.74 -5.59
N GLY A 100 -12.03 18.82 -4.45
CA GLY A 100 -13.16 19.73 -4.26
C GLY A 100 -12.73 21.17 -3.95
N PRO A 101 -13.45 21.85 -3.05
CA PRO A 101 -13.60 23.31 -3.10
C PRO A 101 -12.27 24.09 -3.07
N GLU A 102 -12.19 25.07 -3.97
CA GLU A 102 -11.12 26.07 -4.06
C GLU A 102 -11.60 27.43 -3.53
N GLY A 103 -10.68 28.38 -3.36
CA GLY A 103 -11.02 29.74 -2.88
C GLY A 103 -11.60 29.78 -1.46
N ARG A 104 -12.70 30.54 -1.29
CA ARG A 104 -13.35 30.81 0.01
C ARG A 104 -13.84 29.55 0.74
N TRP A 105 -14.12 28.48 0.00
CA TRP A 105 -14.67 27.23 0.54
C TRP A 105 -13.61 26.19 0.91
N ARG A 106 -12.31 26.57 0.88
CA ARG A 106 -11.20 25.65 1.16
C ARG A 106 -11.25 25.00 2.55
N TRP A 107 -11.88 25.65 3.52
CA TRP A 107 -12.05 25.10 4.88
C TRP A 107 -12.93 23.85 4.91
N LEU A 108 -13.84 23.67 3.94
CA LEU A 108 -14.65 22.45 3.81
C LEU A 108 -13.82 21.20 3.53
N ARG A 109 -12.56 21.32 3.11
CA ARG A 109 -11.67 20.16 2.90
C ARG A 109 -11.42 19.39 4.18
N VAL A 110 -11.47 20.05 5.35
CA VAL A 110 -11.25 19.39 6.65
C VAL A 110 -12.38 18.42 6.98
N PRO A 111 -13.67 18.83 7.02
CA PRO A 111 -14.76 17.88 7.25
C PRO A 111 -14.88 16.85 6.12
N LEU A 112 -14.60 17.23 4.86
CA LEU A 112 -14.58 16.26 3.74
C LEU A 112 -13.49 15.19 3.91
N ALA A 113 -12.35 15.51 4.54
CA ALA A 113 -11.30 14.54 4.80
C ALA A 113 -11.66 13.56 5.94
N ALA A 114 -12.65 13.91 6.78
CA ALA A 114 -13.18 13.01 7.81
C ALA A 114 -14.25 12.04 7.27
N LEU A 115 -14.74 12.22 6.04
CA LEU A 115 -15.78 11.38 5.43
C LEU A 115 -15.47 9.87 5.49
N PRO A 116 -14.24 9.40 5.19
CA PRO A 116 -13.96 7.96 5.25
C PRO A 116 -14.09 7.38 6.65
N PHE A 117 -13.72 8.15 7.68
CA PHE A 117 -13.90 7.73 9.07
C PHE A 117 -15.37 7.64 9.43
N LEU A 118 -16.15 8.69 9.10
CA LEU A 118 -17.59 8.71 9.34
C LEU A 118 -18.31 7.57 8.61
N ALA A 119 -17.93 7.29 7.36
CA ALA A 119 -18.52 6.21 6.58
C ALA A 119 -18.22 4.83 7.19
N ILE A 120 -17.02 4.60 7.73
CA ILE A 120 -16.71 3.38 8.50
C ILE A 120 -17.65 3.26 9.70
N LEU A 121 -17.80 4.34 10.50
CA LEU A 121 -18.69 4.34 11.67
C LEU A 121 -20.13 3.99 11.28
N LEU A 122 -20.68 4.71 10.30
CA LEU A 122 -22.06 4.53 9.84
C LEU A 122 -22.27 3.15 9.22
N PHE A 123 -21.31 2.65 8.44
CA PHE A 123 -21.42 1.33 7.81
C PHE A 123 -21.53 0.21 8.84
N PHE A 124 -20.72 0.24 9.91
CA PHE A 124 -20.80 -0.75 10.98
C PHE A 124 -22.10 -0.61 11.80
N GLN A 125 -22.53 0.61 12.10
CA GLN A 125 -23.80 0.86 12.81
C GLN A 125 -25.01 0.35 12.02
N VAL A 126 -25.07 0.66 10.72
CA VAL A 126 -26.13 0.17 9.82
C VAL A 126 -26.04 -1.35 9.69
N SER A 127 -24.85 -1.91 9.49
CA SER A 127 -24.70 -3.38 9.36
C SER A 127 -25.12 -4.11 10.65
N ALA A 128 -24.80 -3.57 11.82
CA ALA A 128 -25.22 -4.10 13.11
C ALA A 128 -26.75 -4.14 13.25
N SER A 129 -27.48 -3.15 12.70
CA SER A 129 -28.95 -3.16 12.68
C SER A 129 -29.54 -4.32 11.86
N PHE A 130 -28.77 -4.86 10.93
CA PHE A 130 -29.11 -6.05 10.13
C PHE A 130 -28.45 -7.33 10.65
N ALA A 131 -27.87 -7.32 11.86
CA ALA A 131 -27.06 -8.41 12.43
C ALA A 131 -25.91 -8.88 11.51
N LEU A 132 -25.42 -7.99 10.64
CA LEU A 132 -24.32 -8.25 9.72
C LEU A 132 -23.04 -7.63 10.31
N TYR A 133 -22.04 -8.47 10.56
CA TYR A 133 -20.72 -8.04 11.03
C TYR A 133 -19.69 -8.33 9.93
N PRO A 134 -19.38 -7.34 9.07
CA PRO A 134 -18.56 -7.57 7.89
C PRO A 134 -17.16 -8.11 8.21
N VAL A 135 -16.64 -7.71 9.37
CA VAL A 135 -15.35 -8.14 9.95
C VAL A 135 -15.58 -8.36 11.46
N PRO A 136 -14.92 -9.34 12.09
CA PRO A 136 -15.08 -9.57 13.52
C PRO A 136 -14.74 -8.31 14.35
N ILE A 137 -15.64 -7.92 15.24
CA ILE A 137 -15.58 -6.67 16.03
C ILE A 137 -14.31 -6.59 16.87
N ARG A 138 -13.83 -7.72 17.39
CA ARG A 138 -12.63 -7.79 18.24
C ARG A 138 -11.31 -7.86 17.46
N LEU A 139 -11.36 -7.82 16.13
CA LEU A 139 -10.18 -7.95 15.29
C LEU A 139 -9.42 -6.62 15.24
N LYS A 140 -8.32 -6.55 15.99
CA LYS A 140 -7.40 -5.41 16.04
C LYS A 140 -6.01 -5.79 15.57
N LEU A 141 -5.20 -4.79 15.26
CA LEU A 141 -3.78 -4.98 14.97
C LEU A 141 -3.01 -5.22 16.25
N HIS A 142 -2.20 -6.27 16.27
CA HIS A 142 -1.15 -6.43 17.27
C HIS A 142 0.21 -6.05 16.67
N PHE A 143 1.14 -5.59 17.51
CA PHE A 143 2.53 -5.34 17.08
C PHE A 143 3.18 -6.59 16.47
N ALA A 144 2.79 -7.79 16.92
CA ALA A 144 3.24 -9.04 16.33
C ALA A 144 2.78 -9.19 14.86
N ASP A 145 1.64 -8.62 14.48
CA ASP A 145 1.12 -8.71 13.11
C ASP A 145 1.86 -7.79 12.15
N LEU A 146 2.60 -6.79 12.64
CA LEU A 146 3.49 -5.97 11.82
C LEU A 146 4.64 -6.78 11.22
N THR A 147 4.98 -7.94 11.80
CA THR A 147 5.93 -8.88 11.18
C THR A 147 5.39 -9.43 9.85
N GLY A 148 4.07 -9.45 9.68
CA GLY A 148 3.38 -9.74 8.42
C GLY A 148 3.73 -8.74 7.32
N MET A 149 4.10 -7.50 7.66
CA MET A 149 4.55 -6.51 6.66
C MET A 149 5.86 -6.92 5.98
N LEU A 150 6.69 -7.69 6.68
CA LEU A 150 7.95 -8.19 6.12
C LEU A 150 7.75 -9.48 5.31
N THR A 151 6.73 -10.27 5.69
CA THR A 151 6.53 -11.64 5.21
C THR A 151 5.05 -11.93 4.93
N PRO A 152 4.41 -11.20 4.00
CA PRO A 152 2.97 -11.29 3.76
C PRO A 152 2.54 -12.71 3.36
N LEU A 153 3.37 -13.44 2.62
CA LEU A 153 3.10 -14.82 2.20
C LEU A 153 3.04 -15.80 3.39
N ALA A 154 3.94 -15.65 4.36
CA ALA A 154 3.94 -16.48 5.57
C ALA A 154 2.71 -16.18 6.45
N ALA A 155 2.30 -14.91 6.53
CA ALA A 155 1.10 -14.50 7.23
C ALA A 155 -0.17 -15.07 6.58
N ALA A 156 -0.24 -15.09 5.23
CA ALA A 156 -1.39 -15.61 4.49
C ALA A 156 -1.69 -17.06 4.87
N ARG A 157 -0.63 -17.88 4.93
CA ARG A 157 -0.69 -19.30 5.24
C ARG A 157 -1.14 -19.59 6.68
N ARG A 158 -0.81 -18.71 7.63
CA ARG A 158 -1.21 -18.85 9.04
C ARG A 158 -2.65 -18.42 9.31
N GLN A 159 -3.42 -18.12 8.25
CA GLN A 159 -4.75 -17.53 8.36
C GLN A 159 -4.79 -16.27 9.22
N LYS A 160 -3.64 -15.60 9.41
CA LYS A 160 -3.59 -14.33 10.11
C LYS A 160 -4.11 -13.21 9.20
N THR A 161 -4.48 -12.12 9.83
CA THR A 161 -4.76 -10.85 9.17
C THR A 161 -3.57 -10.46 8.31
N LEU A 162 -3.82 -10.31 7.02
CA LEU A 162 -2.79 -9.98 6.05
C LEU A 162 -2.56 -8.48 6.10
N ILE A 163 -1.49 -8.07 6.77
CA ILE A 163 -1.14 -6.67 6.97
C ILE A 163 0.20 -6.45 6.31
N GLY A 164 0.24 -5.64 5.27
CA GLY A 164 1.49 -5.33 4.60
C GLY A 164 1.37 -4.92 3.15
N PHE A 165 2.54 -4.63 2.59
CA PHE A 165 2.79 -4.46 1.16
C PHE A 165 3.55 -5.67 0.65
N TYR A 166 3.58 -5.83 -0.68
CA TYR A 166 4.54 -6.72 -1.29
C TYR A 166 5.97 -6.25 -1.06
N HIS A 167 6.94 -7.12 -1.32
CA HIS A 167 8.32 -6.96 -0.92
C HIS A 167 9.01 -5.81 -1.67
N VAL A 168 8.95 -5.79 -3.00
CA VAL A 168 9.57 -4.80 -3.89
C VAL A 168 9.04 -3.38 -3.64
N PRO A 169 7.74 -3.14 -3.43
CA PRO A 169 7.19 -1.84 -3.02
C PRO A 169 7.81 -1.19 -1.77
N ILE A 170 8.51 -1.94 -0.90
CA ILE A 170 9.14 -1.37 0.29
C ILE A 170 10.23 -0.35 -0.08
N ALA A 171 11.02 -0.60 -1.14
CA ALA A 171 12.03 0.34 -1.60
C ALA A 171 11.45 1.72 -1.99
N PRO A 172 10.46 1.81 -2.91
CA PRO A 172 9.79 3.07 -3.19
C PRO A 172 8.99 3.61 -2.01
N LEU A 173 8.46 2.78 -1.10
CA LEU A 173 7.83 3.28 0.14
C LEU A 173 8.84 4.06 0.98
N ILE A 174 10.06 3.53 1.20
CA ILE A 174 11.13 4.20 1.94
C ILE A 174 11.48 5.53 1.27
N MET A 175 11.65 5.53 -0.06
CA MET A 175 11.91 6.77 -0.81
C MET A 175 10.76 7.77 -0.67
N GLY A 176 9.51 7.29 -0.75
CA GLY A 176 8.30 8.11 -0.60
C GLY A 176 8.21 8.75 0.78
N ILE A 177 8.47 7.98 1.84
CA ILE A 177 8.55 8.47 3.22
C ILE A 177 9.68 9.50 3.34
N ALA A 178 10.87 9.23 2.80
CA ALA A 178 11.99 10.17 2.85
C ALA A 178 11.66 11.50 2.16
N MET A 179 11.05 11.46 0.96
CA MET A 179 10.60 12.65 0.24
C MET A 179 9.49 13.39 0.98
N PHE A 180 8.60 12.65 1.63
CA PHE A 180 7.49 13.20 2.39
C PHE A 180 7.96 13.92 3.67
N LEU A 181 8.97 13.36 4.36
CA LEU A 181 9.57 13.89 5.58
C LEU A 181 10.70 14.90 5.36
N ALA A 182 11.30 14.98 4.16
CA ALA A 182 12.43 15.87 3.90
C ALA A 182 12.18 17.35 4.28
N PRO A 183 11.00 17.95 4.03
CA PRO A 183 10.72 19.31 4.48
C PRO A 183 10.63 19.46 6.01
N LEU A 184 10.23 18.39 6.73
CA LEU A 184 10.19 18.40 8.20
C LEU A 184 11.61 18.43 8.78
N ARG A 185 12.54 17.70 8.17
CA ARG A 185 13.96 17.74 8.58
C ARG A 185 14.54 19.15 8.40
N LEU A 186 14.27 19.79 7.27
CA LEU A 186 14.65 21.19 7.01
C LEU A 186 14.03 22.15 8.03
N LEU A 187 12.82 21.86 8.51
CA LEU A 187 12.18 22.64 9.57
C LEU A 187 12.86 22.45 10.93
N ILE A 188 13.43 21.28 11.21
CA ILE A 188 14.15 21.03 12.47
C ILE A 188 15.58 21.62 12.42
N THR A 189 16.28 21.46 11.30
CA THR A 189 17.71 21.81 11.16
C THR A 189 17.97 23.19 10.54
N GLY A 190 16.97 23.84 9.93
CA GLY A 190 17.13 25.12 9.24
C GLY A 190 17.05 26.33 10.17
N GLY A 191 17.82 27.38 9.85
CA GLY A 191 17.82 28.66 10.56
C GLY A 191 16.47 29.39 10.54
N ILE A 192 16.21 30.20 11.57
CA ILE A 192 14.91 30.85 11.87
C ILE A 192 14.34 31.61 10.65
N ALA A 193 15.17 32.29 9.87
CA ALA A 193 14.74 33.12 8.74
C ALA A 193 14.22 32.31 7.53
N GLN A 194 14.79 31.12 7.26
CA GLN A 194 14.35 30.25 6.15
C GLN A 194 13.10 29.43 6.53
N ARG A 195 12.86 29.27 7.84
CA ARG A 195 11.79 28.48 8.46
C ARG A 195 10.39 29.11 8.32
N VAL A 196 10.32 30.44 8.11
CA VAL A 196 9.04 31.17 8.13
C VAL A 196 8.39 31.28 6.73
N ARG A 197 9.17 31.45 5.65
CA ARG A 197 8.61 31.89 4.35
C ARG A 197 8.31 30.79 3.33
N SER A 198 9.07 29.69 3.27
CA SER A 198 8.86 28.63 2.25
C SER A 198 8.32 27.31 2.82
N THR A 199 8.57 27.03 4.10
CA THR A 199 8.19 25.75 4.74
C THR A 199 6.79 25.75 5.33
N ALA A 200 6.22 26.91 5.70
CA ALA A 200 4.90 26.96 6.33
C ALA A 200 3.77 26.44 5.42
N SER A 201 3.79 26.76 4.12
CA SER A 201 2.73 26.34 3.18
C SER A 201 2.85 24.88 2.73
N LEU A 202 4.08 24.33 2.70
CA LEU A 202 4.35 22.93 2.37
C LEU A 202 4.17 22.01 3.58
N ALA A 203 4.56 22.44 4.78
CA ALA A 203 4.38 21.69 6.02
C ALA A 203 2.90 21.57 6.39
N THR A 204 2.13 22.66 6.29
CA THR A 204 0.68 22.65 6.59
C THR A 204 -0.10 21.69 5.68
N ARG A 205 0.26 21.59 4.40
CA ARG A 205 -0.38 20.64 3.46
C ARG A 205 -0.06 19.18 3.77
N ARG A 206 1.16 18.88 4.27
CA ARG A 206 1.59 17.51 4.58
C ARG A 206 1.16 17.05 5.97
N PHE A 207 0.99 17.99 6.91
CA PHE A 207 0.54 17.70 8.27
C PHE A 207 -0.83 17.02 8.30
N GLY A 208 -1.78 17.46 7.46
CA GLY A 208 -3.09 16.81 7.37
C GLY A 208 -3.01 15.33 6.97
N ILE A 209 -2.14 14.99 6.01
CA ILE A 209 -1.94 13.59 5.58
C ILE A 209 -1.27 12.77 6.70
N ILE A 210 -0.29 13.35 7.41
CA ILE A 210 0.35 12.70 8.57
C ILE A 210 -0.69 12.43 9.66
N ALA A 211 -1.53 13.42 9.99
CA ALA A 211 -2.56 13.29 11.00
C ALA A 211 -3.59 12.23 10.64
N ILE A 212 -4.05 12.19 9.38
CA ILE A 212 -4.96 11.14 8.87
C ILE A 212 -4.31 9.76 8.96
N PHE A 213 -3.04 9.63 8.51
CA PHE A 213 -2.30 8.38 8.57
C PHE A 213 -2.11 7.89 10.01
N ALA A 214 -1.66 8.78 10.90
CA ALA A 214 -1.38 8.46 12.30
C ALA A 214 -2.65 8.16 13.08
N GLY A 215 -3.72 8.94 12.88
CA GLY A 215 -5.02 8.71 13.50
C GLY A 215 -5.64 7.38 13.09
N ALA A 216 -5.63 7.08 11.79
CA ALA A 216 -6.11 5.79 11.28
C ALA A 216 -5.28 4.60 11.77
N ALA A 217 -3.95 4.75 11.83
CA ALA A 217 -3.07 3.70 12.34
C ALA A 217 -3.35 3.47 13.82
N ALA A 218 -3.39 4.52 14.64
CA ALA A 218 -3.67 4.42 16.07
C ALA A 218 -5.02 3.75 16.34
N LEU A 219 -6.07 4.17 15.64
CA LEU A 219 -7.39 3.55 15.76
C LEU A 219 -7.38 2.05 15.44
N ALA A 220 -6.53 1.59 14.54
CA ALA A 220 -6.42 0.16 14.21
C ALA A 220 -5.73 -0.70 15.29
N PHE A 221 -4.97 -0.08 16.21
CA PHE A 221 -4.39 -0.74 17.38
C PHE A 221 -5.26 -0.61 18.64
N CYS A 222 -6.21 0.32 18.67
CA CYS A 222 -7.13 0.51 19.79
C CYS A 222 -8.10 -0.67 19.93
N ASP A 223 -8.69 -0.80 21.11
CA ASP A 223 -9.80 -1.71 21.33
C ASP A 223 -11.05 -1.27 20.54
N SER A 224 -11.93 -2.22 20.27
CA SER A 224 -13.19 -1.96 19.58
C SER A 224 -13.99 -0.86 20.30
N TYR A 225 -14.43 0.12 19.52
CA TYR A 225 -15.31 1.20 19.97
C TYR A 225 -16.55 1.22 19.06
N LEU A 226 -17.75 1.32 19.65
CA LEU A 226 -19.04 1.31 18.94
C LEU A 226 -19.29 0.08 18.04
N ASP A 227 -18.81 -1.09 18.47
CA ASP A 227 -18.92 -2.36 17.72
C ASP A 227 -18.24 -2.33 16.33
N ILE A 228 -17.21 -1.48 16.20
CA ILE A 228 -16.45 -1.34 14.95
C ILE A 228 -15.16 -2.13 15.07
N SER A 229 -14.90 -2.97 14.07
CA SER A 229 -13.65 -3.71 13.96
C SER A 229 -12.47 -2.75 13.74
N PRO A 230 -11.53 -2.60 14.70
CA PRO A 230 -10.45 -1.61 14.61
C PRO A 230 -9.60 -1.74 13.35
N ILE A 231 -9.36 -2.98 12.90
CA ILE A 231 -8.51 -3.25 11.73
C ILE A 231 -8.99 -2.56 10.44
N ILE A 232 -10.26 -2.21 10.30
CA ILE A 232 -10.77 -1.56 9.10
C ILE A 232 -10.18 -0.15 8.92
N PHE A 233 -9.83 0.54 10.01
CA PHE A 233 -9.19 1.86 9.94
C PHE A 233 -7.79 1.77 9.31
N PHE A 234 -7.13 0.61 9.38
CA PHE A 234 -5.85 0.38 8.72
C PHE A 234 -5.93 0.49 7.20
N ALA A 235 -7.12 0.37 6.60
CA ALA A 235 -7.34 0.63 5.19
C ALA A 235 -6.91 2.06 4.78
N ILE A 236 -7.15 3.05 5.65
CA ILE A 236 -6.75 4.45 5.41
C ILE A 236 -5.23 4.57 5.45
N SER A 237 -4.56 3.94 6.42
CA SER A 237 -3.08 3.91 6.49
C SER A 237 -2.47 3.20 5.28
N THR A 238 -3.09 2.09 4.83
CA THR A 238 -2.69 1.35 3.62
C THR A 238 -2.83 2.21 2.37
N LEU A 239 -3.90 3.01 2.27
CA LEU A 239 -4.08 3.97 1.18
C LEU A 239 -2.96 5.01 1.14
N CYS A 240 -2.66 5.62 2.29
CA CYS A 240 -1.57 6.60 2.40
C CYS A 240 -0.23 6.00 1.99
N CYS A 241 0.11 4.81 2.49
CA CYS A 241 1.35 4.12 2.12
C CYS A 241 1.39 3.74 0.64
N SER A 242 0.27 3.32 0.04
CA SER A 242 0.19 3.03 -1.40
C SER A 242 0.48 4.27 -2.25
N ILE A 243 -0.05 5.44 -1.86
CA ILE A 243 0.25 6.73 -2.51
C ILE A 243 1.71 7.11 -2.31
N LEU A 244 2.28 6.88 -1.11
CA LEU A 244 3.70 7.13 -0.85
C LEU A 244 4.60 6.22 -1.69
N VAL A 245 4.21 4.97 -1.95
CA VAL A 245 4.91 4.09 -2.90
C VAL A 245 4.93 4.71 -4.29
N GLY A 246 3.79 5.17 -4.80
CA GLY A 246 3.76 5.86 -6.10
C GLY A 246 4.64 7.11 -6.13
N ALA A 247 4.58 7.94 -5.08
CA ALA A 247 5.41 9.13 -4.98
C ALA A 247 6.91 8.80 -4.91
N GLY A 248 7.28 7.77 -4.16
CA GLY A 248 8.66 7.32 -4.03
C GLY A 248 9.19 6.65 -5.28
N MET A 249 8.35 5.90 -6.02
CA MET A 249 8.69 5.38 -7.35
C MET A 249 8.99 6.53 -8.32
N GLN A 250 8.17 7.58 -8.32
CA GLN A 250 8.43 8.78 -9.14
C GLN A 250 9.75 9.45 -8.72
N GLY A 251 10.03 9.48 -7.41
CA GLY A 251 11.30 9.91 -6.84
C GLY A 251 12.49 9.11 -7.36
N LEU A 252 12.42 7.78 -7.34
CA LEU A 252 13.46 6.88 -7.83
C LEU A 252 13.69 7.04 -9.34
N VAL A 253 12.63 7.19 -10.14
CA VAL A 253 12.74 7.46 -11.59
C VAL A 253 13.45 8.79 -11.83
N SER A 254 13.07 9.82 -11.08
CA SER A 254 13.59 11.20 -11.24
C SER A 254 14.94 11.43 -10.56
N ALA A 255 15.44 10.46 -9.79
CA ALA A 255 16.58 10.64 -8.90
C ALA A 255 17.87 11.03 -9.66
N GLY A 256 18.52 12.10 -9.20
CA GLY A 256 19.79 12.57 -9.75
C GLY A 256 21.00 11.98 -9.03
N PRO A 257 22.22 12.39 -9.44
CA PRO A 257 23.45 12.02 -8.74
C PRO A 257 23.49 12.50 -7.27
N ALA A 258 22.70 13.53 -6.92
CA ALA A 258 22.54 14.02 -5.56
C ALA A 258 21.76 13.04 -4.66
N ASP A 259 20.83 12.29 -5.24
CA ASP A 259 19.95 11.37 -4.53
C ASP A 259 20.56 9.97 -4.35
N ARG A 260 21.78 9.75 -4.85
CA ARG A 260 22.46 8.44 -4.84
C ARG A 260 22.52 7.78 -3.47
N LYS A 261 22.63 8.56 -2.39
CA LYS A 261 22.65 8.04 -1.01
C LYS A 261 21.30 7.45 -0.62
N TRP A 262 20.20 8.07 -1.05
CA TRP A 262 18.85 7.57 -0.79
C TRP A 262 18.56 6.31 -1.59
N ILE A 263 18.97 6.26 -2.88
CA ILE A 263 18.84 5.04 -3.69
C ILE A 263 19.64 3.89 -3.04
N LEU A 264 20.90 4.14 -2.66
CA LEU A 264 21.73 3.15 -2.00
C LEU A 264 21.11 2.68 -0.67
N LEU A 265 20.57 3.59 0.13
CA LEU A 265 19.87 3.25 1.36
C LEU A 265 18.70 2.29 1.09
N THR A 266 17.87 2.56 0.08
CA THR A 266 16.77 1.65 -0.27
C THR A 266 17.27 0.26 -0.65
N ALA A 267 18.35 0.17 -1.45
CA ALA A 267 18.94 -1.10 -1.84
C ALA A 267 19.53 -1.87 -0.65
N ILE A 268 20.22 -1.17 0.27
CA ILE A 268 20.77 -1.76 1.51
C ILE A 268 19.64 -2.31 2.38
N VAL A 269 18.57 -1.54 2.59
CA VAL A 269 17.43 -2.00 3.41
C VAL A 269 16.80 -3.26 2.80
N MET A 270 16.60 -3.29 1.49
CA MET A 270 16.10 -4.49 0.80
C MET A 270 17.04 -5.68 0.97
N GLY A 271 18.36 -5.48 0.87
CA GLY A 271 19.37 -6.51 1.11
C GLY A 271 19.35 -7.04 2.54
N ILE A 272 19.19 -6.17 3.54
CA ILE A 272 19.05 -6.58 4.95
C ILE A 272 17.78 -7.41 5.14
N LEU A 273 16.65 -6.99 4.57
CA LEU A 273 15.40 -7.74 4.65
C LEU A 273 15.52 -9.12 3.98
N ALA A 274 16.22 -9.23 2.84
CA ALA A 274 16.54 -10.51 2.23
C ALA A 274 17.34 -11.42 3.18
N ILE A 275 18.41 -10.91 3.80
CA ILE A 275 19.24 -11.69 4.74
C ILE A 275 18.40 -12.15 5.94
N VAL A 276 17.64 -11.25 6.56
CA VAL A 276 16.77 -11.57 7.71
C VAL A 276 15.78 -12.69 7.33
N THR A 277 15.17 -12.62 6.15
CA THR A 277 14.22 -13.64 5.69
C THR A 277 14.87 -14.98 5.38
N LEU A 278 16.09 -15.00 4.85
CA LEU A 278 16.87 -16.24 4.70
C LEU A 278 17.25 -16.86 6.05
N LEU A 279 17.67 -16.05 7.02
CA LEU A 279 17.97 -16.52 8.38
C LEU A 279 16.72 -17.07 9.08
N LEU A 280 15.56 -16.48 8.83
CA LEU A 280 14.29 -17.05 9.29
C LEU A 280 14.02 -18.40 8.60
N ALA A 281 14.24 -18.51 7.29
CA ALA A 281 14.08 -19.76 6.55
C ALA A 281 14.94 -20.89 7.13
N THR A 282 16.22 -20.63 7.42
CA THR A 282 17.12 -21.65 8.00
C THR A 282 16.65 -22.12 9.38
N LYS A 283 16.15 -21.21 10.22
CA LYS A 283 15.57 -21.56 11.52
C LYS A 283 14.35 -22.48 11.39
N TYR A 284 13.50 -22.27 10.38
CA TYR A 284 12.33 -23.13 10.15
C TYR A 284 12.72 -24.49 9.57
N PHE A 285 13.74 -24.59 8.72
CA PHE A 285 14.26 -25.90 8.26
C PHE A 285 14.87 -26.72 9.41
N GLN A 286 15.45 -26.08 10.41
CA GLN A 286 15.99 -26.74 11.59
C GLN A 286 14.93 -27.15 12.62
N SER A 287 13.66 -26.74 12.43
CA SER A 287 12.58 -27.11 13.34
C SER A 287 12.20 -28.58 13.15
N PHE A 288 11.99 -29.28 14.28
CA PHE A 288 11.89 -30.73 14.39
C PHE A 288 11.00 -31.40 13.31
N MET A 289 11.55 -32.44 12.65
CA MET A 289 10.87 -33.32 11.67
C MET A 289 10.30 -32.65 10.41
N GLY A 290 10.88 -31.56 9.88
CA GLY A 290 10.49 -31.00 8.57
C GLY A 290 9.09 -30.36 8.53
N MET A 291 8.41 -30.26 9.67
CA MET A 291 7.11 -29.57 9.79
C MET A 291 7.20 -28.07 9.41
N GLY A 292 8.41 -27.50 9.43
CA GLY A 292 8.70 -26.13 9.05
C GLY A 292 9.01 -25.91 7.56
N ASP A 293 9.23 -26.96 6.76
CA ASP A 293 9.77 -26.86 5.39
C ASP A 293 8.92 -25.97 4.49
N ALA A 294 7.61 -26.13 4.64
CA ALA A 294 6.65 -25.41 3.83
C ALA A 294 6.59 -23.90 4.20
N TYR A 295 6.94 -23.53 5.43
CA TYR A 295 7.13 -22.13 5.83
C TYR A 295 8.48 -21.61 5.37
N ALA A 296 9.54 -22.41 5.48
CA ALA A 296 10.88 -22.06 5.04
C ALA A 296 10.92 -21.73 3.54
N MET A 297 10.18 -22.49 2.71
CA MET A 297 10.00 -22.18 1.29
C MET A 297 9.36 -20.81 1.04
N LEU A 298 8.37 -20.39 1.84
CA LEU A 298 7.76 -19.05 1.70
C LEU A 298 8.74 -17.94 2.08
N PHE A 299 9.61 -18.17 3.06
CA PHE A 299 10.67 -17.24 3.41
C PHE A 299 11.74 -17.15 2.32
N ILE A 300 12.08 -18.26 1.65
CA ILE A 300 12.98 -18.25 0.48
C ILE A 300 12.37 -17.43 -0.66
N GLN A 301 11.09 -17.68 -1.00
CA GLN A 301 10.41 -16.91 -2.05
C GLN A 301 10.37 -15.41 -1.73
N THR A 302 10.07 -15.08 -0.46
CA THR A 302 10.12 -13.72 0.06
C THR A 302 11.52 -13.11 -0.07
N ALA A 303 12.57 -13.84 0.30
CA ALA A 303 13.96 -13.40 0.16
C ALA A 303 14.33 -13.12 -1.29
N ASN A 304 13.89 -13.97 -2.23
CA ASN A 304 14.14 -13.80 -3.65
C ASN A 304 13.52 -12.49 -4.19
N MET A 305 12.32 -12.12 -3.73
CA MET A 305 11.70 -10.83 -4.09
C MET A 305 12.45 -9.64 -3.51
N TYR A 306 12.94 -9.74 -2.26
CA TYR A 306 13.81 -8.72 -1.68
C TYR A 306 15.14 -8.58 -2.42
N ILE A 307 15.77 -9.69 -2.81
CA ILE A 307 17.00 -9.70 -3.61
C ILE A 307 16.75 -9.03 -4.97
N LEU A 308 15.64 -9.37 -5.64
CA LEU A 308 15.25 -8.74 -6.90
C LEU A 308 15.10 -7.22 -6.76
N GLY A 309 14.42 -6.75 -5.70
CA GLY A 309 14.31 -5.33 -5.38
C GLY A 309 15.66 -4.67 -5.05
N ALA A 310 16.54 -5.36 -4.32
CA ALA A 310 17.88 -4.89 -3.98
C ALA A 310 18.76 -4.75 -5.23
N ILE A 311 18.72 -5.73 -6.15
CA ILE A 311 19.43 -5.69 -7.43
C ILE A 311 18.93 -4.52 -8.28
N ALA A 312 17.62 -4.36 -8.42
CA ALA A 312 17.04 -3.23 -9.17
C ALA A 312 17.48 -1.88 -8.59
N GLY A 313 17.41 -1.73 -7.25
CA GLY A 313 17.90 -0.55 -6.55
C GLY A 313 19.41 -0.31 -6.72
N GLY A 314 20.21 -1.37 -6.70
CA GLY A 314 21.66 -1.32 -6.95
C GLY A 314 21.99 -0.84 -8.36
N ILE A 315 21.31 -1.36 -9.38
CA ILE A 315 21.46 -0.90 -10.77
C ILE A 315 21.08 0.57 -10.90
N LEU A 316 19.95 0.99 -10.30
CA LEU A 316 19.55 2.40 -10.28
C LEU A 316 20.60 3.30 -9.61
N PHE A 317 21.23 2.83 -8.54
CA PHE A 317 22.33 3.54 -7.89
C PHE A 317 23.51 3.75 -8.84
N PHE A 318 23.94 2.72 -9.56
CA PHE A 318 25.03 2.84 -10.54
C PHE A 318 24.65 3.76 -11.71
N VAL A 319 23.43 3.66 -12.23
CA VAL A 319 22.90 4.58 -13.26
C VAL A 319 22.93 6.03 -12.78
N ALA A 320 22.48 6.30 -11.55
CA ALA A 320 22.50 7.64 -10.96
C ALA A 320 23.93 8.13 -10.70
N ARG A 321 24.83 7.26 -10.24
CA ARG A 321 26.25 7.56 -10.02
C ARG A 321 26.98 7.89 -11.33
N ALA A 322 26.70 7.15 -12.40
CA ALA A 322 27.23 7.37 -13.74
C ALA A 322 26.60 8.59 -14.44
N LYS A 323 25.67 9.30 -13.79
CA LYS A 323 24.93 10.45 -14.34
C LYS A 323 24.13 10.12 -15.60
N LEU A 324 23.81 8.83 -15.82
CA LEU A 324 23.01 8.38 -16.96
C LEU A 324 21.54 8.72 -16.70
N ARG A 325 20.93 9.45 -17.64
CA ARG A 325 19.52 9.89 -17.60
C ARG A 325 18.63 9.06 -18.51
N ILE A 326 18.74 7.73 -18.41
CA ILE A 326 17.97 6.79 -19.23
C ILE A 326 16.65 6.48 -18.53
N ASN A 327 15.68 7.39 -18.64
CA ASN A 327 14.35 7.25 -18.03
C ASN A 327 13.63 5.92 -18.36
N PRO A 328 13.59 5.42 -19.61
CA PRO A 328 12.88 4.18 -19.90
C PRO A 328 13.48 2.97 -19.18
N LEU A 329 14.81 2.92 -19.07
CA LEU A 329 15.50 1.86 -18.32
C LEU A 329 15.13 1.91 -16.83
N ARG A 330 15.12 3.10 -16.22
CA ARG A 330 14.75 3.26 -14.81
C ARG A 330 13.31 2.84 -14.56
N LEU A 331 12.41 3.21 -15.46
CA LEU A 331 11.02 2.83 -15.37
C LEU A 331 10.87 1.31 -15.50
N ALA A 332 11.51 0.68 -16.50
CA ALA A 332 11.48 -0.77 -16.67
C ALA A 332 12.02 -1.51 -15.44
N LEU A 333 13.16 -1.06 -14.88
CA LEU A 333 13.77 -1.64 -13.68
C LEU A 333 12.90 -1.53 -12.42
N LEU A 334 11.99 -0.56 -12.34
CA LEU A 334 11.05 -0.42 -11.22
C LEU A 334 9.73 -1.15 -11.48
N CYS A 335 9.17 -1.00 -12.69
CA CYS A 335 7.88 -1.57 -13.06
C CYS A 335 7.93 -3.10 -13.14
N ALA A 336 8.97 -3.68 -13.74
CA ALA A 336 9.04 -5.13 -13.94
C ALA A 336 9.06 -5.92 -12.62
N PRO A 337 9.97 -5.65 -11.66
CA PRO A 337 9.96 -6.40 -10.41
C PRO A 337 8.72 -6.10 -9.56
N MET A 338 8.17 -4.88 -9.61
CA MET A 338 6.95 -4.53 -8.88
C MET A 338 5.72 -5.26 -9.45
N ALA A 339 5.61 -5.34 -10.78
CA ALA A 339 4.54 -6.10 -11.43
C ALA A 339 4.65 -7.59 -11.11
N LEU A 340 5.85 -8.16 -11.19
CA LEU A 340 6.09 -9.57 -10.85
C LEU A 340 5.70 -9.89 -9.40
N ASP A 341 6.11 -9.03 -8.47
CA ASP A 341 5.85 -9.19 -7.05
C ASP A 341 4.35 -9.08 -6.72
N ILE A 342 3.65 -8.09 -7.28
CA ILE A 342 2.19 -7.97 -7.16
C ILE A 342 1.49 -9.19 -7.79
N PHE A 343 1.92 -9.61 -8.97
CA PHE A 343 1.29 -10.72 -9.70
C PHE A 343 1.37 -12.03 -8.90
N LEU A 344 2.58 -12.41 -8.49
CA LEU A 344 2.81 -13.65 -7.74
C LEU A 344 2.21 -13.57 -6.34
N GLY A 345 2.37 -12.42 -5.66
CA GLY A 345 1.86 -12.22 -4.33
C GLY A 345 0.32 -12.18 -4.26
N ALA A 346 -0.34 -11.53 -5.22
CA ALA A 346 -1.80 -11.48 -5.28
C ALA A 346 -2.39 -12.86 -5.57
N THR A 347 -1.84 -13.58 -6.55
CA THR A 347 -2.26 -14.95 -6.88
C THR A 347 -2.16 -15.84 -5.65
N PHE A 348 -1.01 -15.82 -4.96
CA PHE A 348 -0.83 -16.60 -3.74
C PHE A 348 -1.80 -16.24 -2.62
N VAL A 349 -2.11 -14.95 -2.42
CA VAL A 349 -3.06 -14.51 -1.39
C VAL A 349 -4.48 -14.97 -1.71
N VAL A 350 -4.92 -14.85 -2.97
CA VAL A 350 -6.24 -15.29 -3.43
C VAL A 350 -6.37 -16.81 -3.26
N ASP A 351 -5.37 -17.59 -3.70
CA ASP A 351 -5.34 -19.06 -3.59
C ASP A 351 -5.32 -19.59 -2.16
N LYS A 352 -5.00 -18.75 -1.18
CA LYS A 352 -5.02 -19.11 0.25
C LYS A 352 -6.19 -18.52 1.02
N SER A 353 -6.96 -17.64 0.41
CA SER A 353 -8.08 -16.94 1.06
C SER A 353 -9.43 -17.43 0.57
N LEU A 354 -9.51 -17.91 -0.67
CA LEU A 354 -10.65 -18.62 -1.25
C LEU A 354 -10.40 -20.13 -1.20
#